data_AF-A0A246PYA5-F1
#
_entry.id   AF-A0A246PYA5-F1
#
_cell.length_a   1.000
_cell.length_b   1.000
_cell.length_c   1.000
_cell.angle_alpha   90.00
_cell.angle_beta   90.00
_cell.angle_gamma   90.00
#
_symmetry.space_group_name_H-M   'P 1'
#
loop_
_entity.id
_entity.type
_entity.pdbx_description
1 polymer ?
#
loop_
_entity_poly.entity_id
_entity_poly.type
_entity_poly.pdbx_seq_one_letter_code
_entity_poly.pdbx_strand_id
1 'polypeptide(L)'
;MKMARMSKKKKMEMLDIARDEERNRIIKLLTDEGNFTPSLEPLIENYLDAFIIYKNMFDAWKDDGFAPTKTHENKAGAKNEMKHPLAQQVETWNDKKNKMLESLGMTNKGKSVQKTSKNAENIQSNEPKDELAAHRNKWRKSK
;
A
#
# COMPACT_ATOMS: atom_id res chain seq x y z
N MET A 1 -16.73 14.24 -24.93
CA MET A 1 -15.96 15.40 -24.42
C MET A 1 -14.47 15.11 -24.61
N LYS A 2 -13.80 15.82 -25.54
CA LYS A 2 -12.33 15.79 -25.63
C LYS A 2 -11.80 16.60 -24.45
N MET A 3 -11.28 15.95 -23.41
CA MET A 3 -10.52 16.65 -22.38
C MET A 3 -9.34 17.31 -23.10
N ALA A 4 -9.35 18.64 -23.16
CA ALA A 4 -8.28 19.42 -23.77
C ALA A 4 -6.95 18.95 -23.16
N ARG A 5 -5.95 18.66 -24.02
CA ARG A 5 -4.60 18.29 -23.59
C ARG A 5 -4.12 19.35 -22.59
N MET A 6 -4.18 19.03 -21.31
CA MET A 6 -3.73 19.90 -20.23
C MET A 6 -2.24 20.17 -20.44
N SER A 7 -1.82 21.43 -20.29
CA SER A 7 -0.41 21.79 -20.40
C SER A 7 0.40 20.95 -19.41
N LYS A 8 1.60 20.49 -19.82
CA LYS A 8 2.50 19.71 -18.97
C LYS A 8 2.72 20.38 -17.61
N LYS A 9 2.85 21.72 -17.60
CA LYS A 9 3.01 22.51 -16.37
C LYS A 9 1.81 22.35 -15.42
N LYS A 10 0.60 22.44 -15.95
CA LYS A 10 -0.64 22.30 -15.17
C LYS A 10 -0.81 20.88 -14.64
N LYS A 11 -0.35 19.87 -15.40
CA LYS A 11 -0.35 18.47 -14.94
C LYS A 11 0.64 18.26 -13.78
N MET A 12 1.83 18.85 -13.84
CA MET A 12 2.79 18.78 -12.74
C MET A 12 2.25 19.44 -11.47
N GLU A 13 1.69 20.65 -11.59
CA GLU A 13 1.09 21.36 -10.46
C GLU A 13 -0.05 20.57 -9.79
N MET A 14 -0.90 19.90 -10.58
CA MET A 14 -1.93 19.01 -10.04
C MET A 14 -1.34 17.77 -9.33
N LEU A 15 -0.21 17.26 -9.79
CA LEU A 15 0.49 16.15 -9.13
C LEU A 15 1.13 16.62 -7.82
N ASP A 16 1.70 17.82 -7.79
CA ASP A 16 2.29 18.41 -6.58
C ASP A 16 1.21 18.64 -5.51
N ILE A 17 0.07 19.22 -5.88
CA ILE A 17 -1.09 19.37 -4.97
C ILE A 17 -1.54 18.00 -4.44
N ALA A 18 -1.69 17.00 -5.32
CA ALA A 18 -2.07 15.66 -4.91
C ALA A 18 -1.03 14.99 -3.98
N ARG A 19 0.25 15.32 -4.15
CA ARG A 19 1.34 14.85 -3.28
C ARG A 19 1.20 15.42 -1.89
N ASP A 20 0.97 16.72 -1.78
CA ASP A 20 0.85 17.42 -0.49
C ASP A 20 -0.42 17.02 0.26
N GLU A 21 -1.54 16.87 -0.46
CA GLU A 21 -2.80 16.36 0.10
C GLU A 21 -2.62 14.95 0.69
N GLU A 22 -1.98 14.05 -0.06
CA GLU A 22 -1.73 12.68 0.41
C GLU A 22 -0.72 12.65 1.55
N ARG A 23 0.32 13.49 1.51
CA ARG A 23 1.29 13.64 2.61
C ARG A 23 0.59 14.02 3.92
N ASN A 24 -0.24 15.07 3.87
CA ASN A 24 -0.99 15.54 5.02
C ASN A 24 -1.95 14.47 5.55
N ARG A 25 -2.57 13.72 4.65
CA ARG A 25 -3.45 12.60 5.01
C ARG A 25 -2.70 11.48 5.73
N ILE A 26 -1.55 11.05 5.21
CA ILE A 26 -0.73 9.98 5.80
C ILE A 26 -0.21 10.39 7.18
N ILE A 27 0.33 11.60 7.30
CA ILE A 27 0.84 12.12 8.58
C ILE A 27 -0.29 12.20 9.61
N LYS A 28 -1.47 12.69 9.22
CA LYS A 28 -2.64 12.74 10.08
C LYS A 28 -3.03 11.33 10.57
N LEU A 29 -3.13 10.36 9.67
CA LEU A 29 -3.47 8.97 10.03
C LEU A 29 -2.44 8.36 10.99
N LEU A 30 -1.15 8.56 10.73
CA LEU A 30 -0.08 8.06 11.59
C LEU A 30 -0.08 8.74 12.97
N THR A 31 -0.43 10.02 13.01
CA THR A 31 -0.52 10.80 14.25
C THR A 31 -1.74 10.38 15.08
N ASP A 32 -2.90 10.19 14.42
CA ASP A 32 -4.14 9.74 15.04
C ASP A 32 -3.98 8.32 15.65
N GLU A 33 -3.22 7.43 14.99
CA GLU A 33 -2.86 6.12 15.54
C GLU A 33 -1.73 6.19 16.60
N GLY A 34 -1.07 7.35 16.75
CA GLY A 34 0.07 7.57 17.64
C GLY A 34 1.32 6.79 17.25
N ASN A 35 1.45 6.46 15.96
CA ASN A 35 2.57 5.72 15.36
C ASN A 35 3.53 6.63 14.58
N PHE A 36 3.21 7.93 14.45
CA PHE A 36 4.07 8.88 13.77
C PHE A 36 5.37 9.11 14.54
N THR A 37 6.50 8.91 13.86
CA THR A 37 7.82 9.33 14.34
C THR A 37 8.54 10.08 13.21
N PRO A 38 9.39 11.08 13.51
CA PRO A 38 10.18 11.79 12.50
C PRO A 38 11.07 10.87 11.66
N SER A 39 11.44 9.69 12.18
CA SER A 39 12.22 8.70 11.42
C SER A 39 11.44 8.04 10.28
N LEU A 40 10.11 8.15 10.25
CA LEU A 40 9.27 7.65 9.16
C LEU A 40 9.24 8.60 7.96
N GLU A 41 9.72 9.84 8.11
CA GLU A 41 9.74 10.85 7.05
C GLU A 41 10.32 10.33 5.72
N PRO A 42 11.50 9.69 5.68
CA PRO A 42 12.03 9.17 4.42
C PRO A 42 11.17 8.07 3.80
N LEU A 43 10.48 7.28 4.64
CA LEU A 43 9.60 6.21 4.19
C LEU A 43 8.28 6.77 3.63
N ILE A 44 7.77 7.85 4.23
CA ILE A 44 6.62 8.60 3.72
C ILE A 44 6.97 9.22 2.37
N GLU A 45 8.13 9.87 2.23
CA GLU A 45 8.55 10.46 0.94
C GLU A 45 8.68 9.38 -0.16
N ASN A 46 9.27 8.21 0.16
CA ASN A 46 9.33 7.08 -0.78
C ASN A 46 7.94 6.56 -1.19
N TYR A 47 6.99 6.52 -0.26
CA TYR A 47 5.60 6.19 -0.56
C TYR A 47 4.97 7.22 -1.49
N LEU A 48 5.15 8.52 -1.21
CA LEU A 48 4.60 9.61 -2.01
C LEU A 48 5.15 9.60 -3.44
N ASP A 49 6.43 9.30 -3.63
CA ASP A 49 7.02 9.14 -4.95
C ASP A 49 6.36 7.98 -5.71
N ALA A 50 6.18 6.82 -5.07
CA ALA A 50 5.47 5.69 -5.67
C ALA A 50 4.00 6.02 -5.99
N PHE A 51 3.34 6.78 -5.12
CA PHE A 51 1.96 7.24 -5.30
C PHE A 51 1.80 8.16 -6.50
N ILE A 52 2.69 9.15 -6.67
CA ILE A 52 2.65 10.09 -7.80
C ILE A 52 2.92 9.37 -9.12
N ILE A 53 3.89 8.46 -9.15
CA ILE A 53 4.15 7.66 -10.35
C ILE A 53 2.95 6.78 -10.69
N TYR A 54 2.38 6.09 -9.69
CA TYR A 54 1.15 5.31 -9.87
C TYR A 54 0.01 6.17 -10.43
N LYS A 55 -0.27 7.34 -9.83
CA LYS A 55 -1.34 8.25 -10.24
C LYS A 55 -1.15 8.71 -11.69
N ASN A 56 0.06 9.13 -12.06
CA ASN A 56 0.37 9.57 -13.40
C ASN A 56 0.20 8.44 -14.45
N MET A 57 0.66 7.22 -14.15
CA MET A 57 0.49 6.07 -15.04
C MET A 57 -0.96 5.63 -15.14
N PHE A 58 -1.70 5.68 -14.03
CA PHE A 58 -3.12 5.35 -13.99
C PHE A 58 -3.95 6.33 -14.80
N ASP A 59 -3.71 7.64 -14.66
CA ASP A 59 -4.38 8.68 -15.44
C ASP A 59 -4.07 8.52 -16.93
N ALA A 60 -2.81 8.23 -17.30
CA ALA A 60 -2.44 7.97 -18.69
C ALA A 60 -3.13 6.71 -19.25
N TRP A 61 -3.25 5.65 -18.44
CA TRP A 61 -3.95 4.43 -18.86
C TRP A 61 -5.46 4.65 -18.98
N LYS A 62 -6.04 5.46 -18.10
CA LYS A 62 -7.44 5.88 -18.15
C LYS A 62 -7.73 6.73 -19.39
N ASP A 63 -6.86 7.67 -19.73
CA ASP A 63 -6.96 8.50 -20.94
C ASP A 63 -6.90 7.64 -22.21
N ASP A 64 -6.18 6.51 -22.15
CA ASP A 64 -6.11 5.48 -23.20
C ASP A 64 -7.30 4.49 -23.17
N GLY A 65 -8.32 4.76 -22.36
CA GLY A 65 -9.53 3.94 -22.25
C GLY A 65 -9.32 2.61 -21.55
N PHE A 66 -8.30 2.49 -20.70
CA PHE A 66 -7.91 1.25 -20.03
C PHE A 66 -7.61 0.11 -21.00
N ALA A 67 -6.92 0.40 -22.10
CA ALA A 67 -6.51 -0.60 -23.09
C ALA A 67 -5.84 -1.80 -22.38
N PRO A 68 -6.37 -3.02 -22.49
CA PRO A 68 -5.83 -4.18 -21.79
C PRO A 68 -4.56 -4.73 -22.46
N THR A 69 -4.53 -4.65 -23.79
CA THR A 69 -3.46 -5.19 -24.63
C THR A 69 -3.00 -4.16 -25.66
N LYS A 70 -1.78 -4.34 -26.15
CA LYS A 70 -1.20 -3.61 -27.27
C LYS A 70 -0.69 -4.62 -28.28
N THR A 71 -1.04 -4.42 -29.56
CA THR A 71 -0.48 -5.23 -30.64
C THR A 71 0.96 -4.80 -30.92
N HIS A 72 1.85 -5.78 -31.01
CA HIS A 72 3.24 -5.58 -31.39
C HIS A 72 3.56 -6.46 -32.60
N GLU A 73 4.09 -5.83 -33.65
CA GLU A 73 4.62 -6.56 -34.80
C GLU A 73 6.11 -6.82 -34.58
N ASN A 74 6.49 -8.09 -34.61
CA ASN A 74 7.89 -8.49 -34.46
C ASN A 74 8.67 -8.26 -35.78
N LYS A 75 10.00 -8.41 -35.72
CA LYS A 75 10.87 -8.24 -36.91
C LYS A 75 10.56 -9.22 -38.06
N ALA A 76 9.84 -10.31 -37.78
CA ALA A 76 9.43 -11.31 -38.75
C ALA A 76 8.00 -11.07 -39.30
N GLY A 77 7.36 -9.94 -38.97
CA GLY A 77 6.02 -9.57 -39.45
C GLY A 77 4.86 -10.23 -38.70
N ALA A 78 5.13 -11.03 -37.65
CA ALA A 78 4.06 -11.63 -36.85
C ALA A 78 3.51 -10.60 -35.84
N LYS A 79 2.18 -10.47 -35.79
CA LYS A 79 1.47 -9.60 -34.83
C LYS A 79 1.12 -10.38 -33.58
N ASN A 80 1.75 -10.03 -32.47
CA ASN A 80 1.48 -10.60 -31.15
C ASN A 80 0.73 -9.58 -30.29
N GLU A 81 -0.23 -10.06 -29.51
CA GLU A 81 -0.83 -9.26 -28.45
C GLU A 81 0.02 -9.36 -27.18
N MET A 82 0.38 -8.22 -26.61
CA MET A 82 1.05 -8.14 -25.32
C MET A 82 0.23 -7.30 -24.35
N LYS A 83 0.44 -7.49 -23.04
CA LYS A 83 -0.15 -6.65 -22.01
C LYS A 83 0.19 -5.18 -22.29
N HIS A 84 -0.77 -4.29 -22.07
CA HIS A 84 -0.53 -2.87 -22.29
C HIS A 84 0.58 -2.37 -21.35
N PRO A 85 1.63 -1.69 -21.85
CA PRO A 85 2.74 -1.25 -21.01
C PRO A 85 2.32 -0.39 -19.82
N LEU A 86 1.32 0.48 -20.00
CA LEU A 86 0.77 1.28 -18.90
C LEU A 86 0.05 0.41 -17.87
N ALA A 87 -0.69 -0.62 -18.29
CA ALA A 87 -1.35 -1.54 -17.36
C ALA A 87 -0.32 -2.28 -16.50
N GLN A 88 0.79 -2.72 -17.10
CA GLN A 88 1.89 -3.36 -16.39
C GLN A 88 2.60 -2.40 -15.42
N GLN A 89 2.81 -1.14 -15.83
CA GLN A 89 3.39 -0.11 -14.96
C GLN A 89 2.46 0.24 -13.79
N VAL A 90 1.16 0.38 -14.04
CA VAL A 90 0.15 0.64 -13.00
C VAL A 90 0.16 -0.46 -11.94
N GLU A 91 0.17 -1.73 -12.36
CA GLU A 91 0.27 -2.88 -11.44
C GLU A 91 1.56 -2.83 -10.62
N THR A 92 2.71 -2.67 -11.29
CA THR A 92 4.02 -2.63 -10.63
C THR A 92 4.12 -1.52 -9.57
N TRP A 93 3.64 -0.31 -9.91
CA TRP A 93 3.68 0.82 -8.99
C TRP A 93 2.62 0.74 -7.90
N ASN A 94 1.48 0.11 -8.17
CA ASN A 94 0.49 -0.17 -7.14
C ASN A 94 1.05 -1.14 -6.09
N ASP A 95 1.74 -2.20 -6.52
CA ASP A 95 2.38 -3.16 -5.62
C ASP A 95 3.49 -2.49 -4.80
N LYS A 96 4.32 -1.67 -5.43
CA LYS A 96 5.38 -0.93 -4.74
C LYS A 96 4.80 0.06 -3.72
N LYS A 97 3.78 0.81 -4.09
CA LYS A 97 3.03 1.71 -3.20
C LYS A 97 2.47 0.94 -1.99
N ASN A 98 1.85 -0.21 -2.21
CA ASN A 98 1.29 -1.03 -1.12
C ASN A 98 2.37 -1.58 -0.19
N LYS A 99 3.53 -2.01 -0.70
CA LYS A 99 4.67 -2.43 0.12
C LYS A 99 5.21 -1.30 1.01
N MET A 100 5.22 -0.06 0.50
CA MET A 100 5.62 1.10 1.31
C MET A 100 4.60 1.42 2.40
N LEU A 101 3.29 1.29 2.10
CA LEU A 101 2.23 1.39 3.13
C LEU A 101 2.31 0.28 4.18
N GLU A 102 2.65 -0.94 3.76
CA GLU A 102 2.92 -2.07 4.67
C GLU A 102 4.09 -1.74 5.61
N SER A 103 5.16 -1.16 5.07
CA SER A 103 6.33 -0.73 5.85
C SER A 103 6.00 0.40 6.83
N LEU A 104 5.03 1.25 6.50
CA LEU A 104 4.49 2.30 7.40
C LEU A 104 3.52 1.74 8.46
N GLY A 105 3.23 0.44 8.45
CA GLY A 105 2.26 -0.17 9.37
C GLY A 105 0.80 0.18 9.08
N MET A 106 0.52 0.78 7.92
CA MET A 106 -0.80 1.33 7.57
C MET A 106 -1.73 0.32 6.91
N THR A 107 -1.30 -0.94 6.74
CA THR A 107 -2.14 -1.99 6.15
C THR A 107 -2.56 -3.02 7.20
N ASN A 108 -3.75 -3.58 7.01
CA ASN A 108 -4.30 -4.60 7.91
C ASN A 108 -3.51 -5.91 7.88
N LYS A 109 -2.61 -6.11 6.90
CA LYS A 109 -1.79 -7.33 6.78
C LYS A 109 -0.72 -7.44 7.88
N GLY A 110 -0.34 -6.33 8.52
CA GLY A 110 0.54 -6.32 9.70
C GLY A 110 -0.20 -6.33 11.04
N LYS A 111 -1.52 -6.06 11.06
CA LYS A 111 -2.33 -5.94 12.30
C LYS A 111 -2.71 -7.30 12.93
N SER A 112 -1.96 -8.37 12.63
CA SER A 112 -2.08 -9.68 13.29
C SER A 112 -1.48 -9.67 14.70
N VAL A 113 -0.53 -8.79 15.01
CA VAL A 113 0.12 -8.78 16.33
C VAL A 113 0.42 -7.35 16.74
N GLN A 114 0.09 -7.01 17.98
CA GLN A 114 0.37 -5.73 18.66
C GLN A 114 -0.62 -4.59 18.36
N LYS A 115 -1.85 -4.76 18.85
CA LYS A 115 -2.51 -3.64 19.56
C LYS A 115 -1.51 -3.12 20.57
N THR A 116 -0.99 -1.92 20.33
CA THR A 116 -0.25 -1.16 21.34
C THR A 116 -1.19 -0.95 22.53
N SER A 117 -0.83 -1.60 23.62
CA SER A 117 -1.35 -1.40 24.96
C SER A 117 -1.20 0.08 25.35
N LYS A 118 -2.24 0.87 25.09
CA LYS A 118 -2.47 2.14 25.79
C LYS A 118 -3.54 1.87 26.84
N ASN A 119 -3.16 2.06 28.10
CA ASN A 119 -3.92 1.94 29.36
C ASN A 119 -4.07 0.53 29.94
N ALA A 120 -3.14 0.18 30.83
CA ALA A 120 -3.39 -0.79 31.90
C ALA A 120 -2.61 -0.39 33.16
N GLU A 121 -2.95 0.77 33.74
CA GLU A 121 -2.90 0.93 35.19
C GLU A 121 -4.01 0.06 35.81
N ASN A 122 -3.86 -1.26 35.74
CA ASN A 122 -4.53 -2.19 36.64
C ASN A 122 -3.78 -3.52 36.60
N ILE A 123 -2.92 -3.71 37.58
CA ILE A 123 -2.21 -4.95 37.84
C ILE A 123 -3.25 -5.98 38.27
N GLN A 124 -3.60 -6.91 37.38
CA GLN A 124 -4.14 -8.20 37.78
C GLN A 124 -3.24 -9.27 37.18
N SER A 125 -2.40 -9.83 38.05
CA SER A 125 -1.59 -11.03 37.81
C SER A 125 -2.49 -12.12 37.22
N ASN A 126 -2.26 -12.47 35.96
CA ASN A 126 -2.85 -13.67 35.38
C ASN A 126 -1.69 -14.52 34.88
N GLU A 127 -1.32 -15.50 35.71
CA GLU A 127 -0.39 -16.55 35.33
C GLU A 127 -0.83 -17.17 33.99
N PRO A 128 0.10 -17.54 33.10
CA PRO A 128 -0.25 -18.24 31.88
C PRO A 128 -0.84 -19.61 32.24
N LYS A 129 -2.17 -19.73 32.23
CA LYS A 129 -2.84 -21.03 32.22
C LYS A 129 -2.48 -21.71 30.90
N ASP A 130 -1.48 -22.58 30.97
CA ASP A 130 -1.09 -23.49 29.89
C ASP A 130 -2.23 -24.49 29.63
N GLU A 131 -3.14 -24.14 28.70
CA GLU A 131 -4.28 -24.97 28.31
C GLU A 131 -3.84 -26.34 27.73
N LEU A 132 -2.59 -26.47 27.27
CA LEU A 132 -2.05 -27.76 26.84
C LEU A 132 -1.72 -28.69 28.03
N ALA A 133 -1.39 -28.16 29.20
CA ALA A 133 -1.11 -28.97 30.39
C ALA A 133 -2.38 -29.69 30.88
N ALA A 134 -3.54 -29.02 30.83
CA ALA A 134 -4.83 -29.62 31.16
C ALA A 134 -5.22 -30.73 30.17
N HIS A 135 -4.96 -30.53 28.88
CA HIS A 135 -5.18 -31.54 27.85
C HIS A 135 -4.28 -32.77 28.01
N ARG A 136 -2.99 -32.58 28.33
CA ARG A 136 -2.05 -33.69 28.59
C ARG A 136 -2.48 -34.54 29.79
N ASN A 137 -3.00 -33.92 30.85
CA ASN A 137 -3.43 -34.63 32.06
C ASN A 137 -4.69 -35.49 31.85
N LYS A 138 -5.59 -35.10 30.93
CA LYS A 138 -6.82 -35.86 30.63
C LYS A 138 -6.51 -37.23 30.01
N TRP A 139 -5.48 -37.32 29.17
CA TRP A 139 -5.14 -38.55 28.45
C TRP A 139 -4.09 -39.41 29.14
N ARG A 140 -3.42 -38.90 30.19
CA ARG A 140 -2.40 -39.64 30.95
C ARG A 140 -2.94 -40.50 32.11
N LYS A 141 -4.27 -40.53 32.33
CA LYS A 141 -4.92 -41.31 33.40
C LYS A 141 -5.70 -42.54 32.92
N SER A 142 -5.50 -42.98 31.67
CA SER A 142 -6.01 -44.28 31.23
C SER A 142 -4.89 -45.32 31.35
N LYS A 143 -4.71 -45.88 32.55
CA LYS A 143 -4.06 -47.18 32.75
C LYS A 143 -4.73 -47.89 33.91
#